data_AF-A0A1F7IGL0-F1
#
_entry.id   AF-A0A1F7IGL0-F1
#
_cell.length_a   1.000
_cell.length_b   1.000
_cell.length_c   1.000
_cell.angle_alpha   90.00
_cell.angle_beta   90.00
_cell.angle_gamma   90.00
#
_symmetry.space_group_name_H-M   'P 1'
#
loop_
_entity.id
_entity.type
_entity.pdbx_description
1 polymer ?
#
loop_
_entity_poly.entity_id
_entity_poly.type
_entity_poly.pdbx_seq_one_letter_code
_entity_poly.pdbx_strand_id
1 'polypeptide(L)'
;MDILSQVIIASLGVSFISLVGGLLLIWNKLSVKKFSTYLVAFAAGVMLTTAFIDLLPEALEYPVNENIYFYGLFGIIVFFLIERVVIWFHHHDKIRVKPTAYLVLLGDGLHNFFDGLAIAAAFIGNPGLGLVTTLAISAHEIPHEIADLSILIYSGMKTPKALFYNFVSALTALIGAVIGFYYLNKFEKMLPALLMFSAGVFIYIACTDLIPDLHQDFKKEKKWSTTITFILGVILTYFLITSLEH
;
A
#
# COMPACT_ATOMS: atom_id res chain seq x y z
N MET A 1 9.62 27.93 -10.15
CA MET A 1 9.91 26.49 -10.33
C MET A 1 8.89 25.95 -11.31
N ASP A 2 9.30 25.27 -12.37
CA ASP A 2 8.38 24.69 -13.35
C ASP A 2 7.56 23.54 -12.73
N ILE A 3 6.42 23.21 -13.36
CA ILE A 3 5.47 22.21 -12.82
C ILE A 3 6.12 20.83 -12.74
N LEU A 4 6.94 20.44 -13.72
CA LEU A 4 7.61 19.14 -13.71
C LEU A 4 8.56 19.03 -12.51
N SER A 5 9.35 20.07 -12.22
CA SER A 5 10.19 20.09 -11.01
C SER A 5 9.37 19.99 -9.72
N GLN A 6 8.18 20.61 -9.66
CA GLN A 6 7.28 20.49 -8.50
C GLN A 6 6.77 19.06 -8.32
N VAL A 7 6.32 18.42 -9.40
CA VAL A 7 5.85 17.02 -9.42
C VAL A 7 6.96 16.07 -8.96
N ILE A 8 8.19 16.25 -9.45
CA ILE A 8 9.34 15.42 -9.06
C ILE A 8 9.67 15.61 -7.58
N ILE A 9 9.70 16.84 -7.09
CA ILE A 9 10.01 17.12 -5.68
C ILE A 9 8.92 16.57 -4.76
N ALA A 10 7.65 16.74 -5.13
CA ALA A 10 6.52 16.23 -4.37
C ALA A 10 6.53 14.70 -4.29
N SER A 11 6.63 14.01 -5.43
CA SER A 11 6.67 12.54 -5.47
C SER A 11 7.89 11.95 -4.76
N LEU A 12 9.08 12.55 -4.92
CA LEU A 12 10.24 12.18 -4.11
C LEU A 12 9.98 12.41 -2.62
N GLY A 13 9.34 13.53 -2.25
CA GLY A 13 8.96 13.84 -0.88
C GLY A 13 8.13 12.72 -0.25
N VAL A 14 7.09 12.25 -0.97
CA VAL A 14 6.28 11.10 -0.56
C VAL A 14 7.13 9.84 -0.42
N SER A 15 7.97 9.52 -1.41
CA SER A 15 8.85 8.35 -1.32
C SER A 15 9.84 8.43 -0.16
N PHE A 16 10.27 9.62 0.28
CA PHE A 16 11.13 9.79 1.46
C PHE A 16 10.35 9.67 2.78
N ILE A 17 9.06 10.00 2.79
CA ILE A 17 8.19 9.82 3.97
C ILE A 17 8.05 8.32 4.30
N SER A 18 8.13 7.42 3.30
CA SER A 18 8.21 5.97 3.53
C SER A 18 9.33 5.56 4.50
N LEU A 19 10.48 6.23 4.40
CA LEU A 19 11.63 5.97 5.27
C LEU A 19 11.34 6.43 6.69
N VAL A 20 10.58 7.51 6.88
CA VAL A 20 10.19 8.01 8.20
C VAL A 20 9.29 6.98 8.90
N GLY A 21 8.26 6.47 8.21
CA GLY A 21 7.41 5.39 8.72
C GLY A 21 8.23 4.17 9.16
N GLY A 22 9.18 3.76 8.32
CA GLY A 22 10.07 2.65 8.63
C GLY A 22 11.05 2.90 9.79
N LEU A 23 11.59 4.12 9.89
CA LEU A 23 12.50 4.51 10.97
C LEU A 23 11.79 4.60 12.32
N LEU A 24 10.52 5.04 12.36
CA LEU A 24 9.69 5.05 13.58
C LEU A 24 9.57 3.63 14.18
N LEU A 25 9.37 2.62 13.34
CA LEU A 25 9.34 1.22 13.78
C LEU A 25 10.69 0.73 14.31
N ILE A 26 11.78 1.12 13.65
CA ILE A 26 13.13 0.59 13.92
C ILE A 26 13.83 1.28 15.07
N TRP A 27 13.41 2.50 15.43
CA TRP A 27 13.94 3.22 16.59
C TRP A 27 13.97 2.32 17.84
N ASN A 28 12.96 1.45 18.00
CA ASN A 28 12.88 0.52 19.10
C ASN A 28 13.29 -0.91 18.70
N LYS A 29 14.50 -1.10 18.11
CA LYS A 29 15.07 -2.34 17.51
C LYS A 29 14.72 -3.70 18.16
N LEU A 30 14.40 -3.74 19.46
CA LEU A 30 14.01 -4.95 20.21
C LEU A 30 12.50 -5.26 20.17
N SER A 31 11.66 -4.30 19.78
CA SER A 31 10.19 -4.42 19.75
C SER A 31 9.65 -5.03 18.47
N VAL A 32 10.18 -4.75 17.27
CA VAL A 32 9.51 -5.13 16.01
C VAL A 32 9.27 -6.64 15.88
N LYS A 33 10.24 -7.49 16.25
CA LYS A 33 10.02 -8.95 16.27
C LYS A 33 9.04 -9.39 17.35
N LYS A 34 9.15 -8.80 18.55
CA LYS A 34 8.28 -9.11 19.70
C LYS A 34 6.83 -8.68 19.48
N PHE A 35 6.62 -7.61 18.72
CA PHE A 35 5.33 -7.03 18.39
C PHE A 35 4.87 -7.33 16.96
N SER A 36 5.58 -8.21 16.25
CA SER A 36 5.34 -8.47 14.83
C SER A 36 3.90 -8.90 14.54
N THR A 37 3.29 -9.73 15.38
CA THR A 37 1.87 -10.10 15.26
C THR A 37 0.93 -8.90 15.42
N TYR A 38 1.22 -7.95 16.33
CA TYR A 38 0.42 -6.73 16.48
C TYR A 38 0.53 -5.83 15.26
N LEU A 39 1.75 -5.70 14.74
CA LEU A 39 1.99 -4.88 13.56
C LEU A 39 1.35 -5.48 12.30
N VAL A 40 1.32 -6.82 12.18
CA VAL A 40 0.56 -7.52 11.13
C VAL A 40 -0.94 -7.31 11.31
N ALA A 41 -1.44 -7.28 12.55
CA ALA A 41 -2.84 -6.99 12.81
C ALA A 41 -3.20 -5.57 12.37
N PHE A 42 -2.36 -4.60 12.74
CA PHE A 42 -2.48 -3.22 12.29
C PHE A 42 -2.48 -3.15 10.75
N ALA A 43 -1.52 -3.81 10.10
CA ALA A 43 -1.37 -3.84 8.65
C ALA A 43 -2.61 -4.39 7.94
N ALA A 44 -3.20 -5.47 8.44
CA ALA A 44 -4.44 -6.01 7.89
C ALA A 44 -5.60 -5.01 7.97
N GLY A 45 -5.66 -4.21 9.05
CA GLY A 45 -6.63 -3.13 9.21
C GLY A 45 -6.40 -2.00 8.21
N VAL A 46 -5.15 -1.56 8.07
CA VAL A 46 -4.75 -0.51 7.09
C VAL A 46 -5.14 -0.93 5.67
N MET A 47 -4.69 -2.11 5.21
CA MET A 47 -4.91 -2.57 3.84
C MET A 47 -6.40 -2.73 3.48
N LEU A 48 -7.22 -3.25 4.41
CA LEU A 48 -8.66 -3.35 4.17
C LEU A 48 -9.32 -1.98 4.13
N THR A 49 -8.97 -1.08 5.05
CA THR A 49 -9.53 0.26 5.04
C THR A 49 -9.16 1.01 3.77
N THR A 50 -7.89 0.98 3.36
CA THR A 50 -7.47 1.60 2.09
C THR A 50 -8.27 1.05 0.91
N ALA A 51 -8.40 -0.27 0.80
CA ALA A 51 -9.16 -0.85 -0.29
C ALA A 51 -10.62 -0.38 -0.32
N PHE A 52 -11.31 -0.39 0.83
CA PHE A 52 -12.75 -0.13 0.89
C PHE A 52 -13.15 1.33 1.03
N ILE A 53 -12.30 2.18 1.59
CA ILE A 53 -12.63 3.56 1.95
C ILE A 53 -11.95 4.58 1.03
N ASP A 54 -10.82 4.22 0.43
CA ASP A 54 -10.07 5.09 -0.48
C ASP A 54 -10.19 4.58 -1.92
N LEU A 55 -9.55 3.45 -2.26
CA LEU A 55 -9.41 3.00 -3.65
C LEU A 55 -10.74 2.64 -4.35
N LEU A 56 -11.62 1.88 -3.68
CA LEU A 56 -12.91 1.50 -4.28
C LEU A 56 -13.82 2.72 -4.49
N PRO A 57 -14.06 3.59 -3.49
CA PRO A 57 -14.86 4.79 -3.69
C PRO A 57 -14.29 5.73 -4.75
N GLU A 58 -12.98 6.04 -4.68
CA GLU A 58 -12.31 6.94 -5.64
C GLU A 58 -12.49 6.45 -7.08
N ALA A 59 -12.34 5.16 -7.33
CA ALA A 59 -12.54 4.59 -8.65
C ALA A 59 -13.98 4.77 -9.19
N LEU A 60 -14.98 4.84 -8.31
CA LEU A 60 -16.39 5.00 -8.65
C LEU A 60 -16.80 6.45 -8.88
N GLU A 61 -15.96 7.43 -8.51
CA GLU A 61 -16.24 8.85 -8.77
C GLU A 61 -16.07 9.22 -10.25
N TYR A 62 -15.28 8.45 -10.98
CA TYR A 62 -15.06 8.66 -12.41
C TYR A 62 -16.25 8.15 -13.23
N PRO A 63 -16.63 8.85 -14.33
CA PRO A 63 -17.70 8.39 -15.20
C PRO A 63 -17.27 7.13 -15.97
N VAL A 64 -17.76 5.96 -15.53
CA VAL A 64 -17.46 4.65 -16.12
C VAL A 64 -18.67 4.10 -16.89
N ASN A 65 -18.43 3.58 -18.10
CA ASN A 65 -19.47 3.00 -18.97
C ASN A 65 -19.63 1.46 -18.82
N GLU A 66 -18.78 0.80 -18.03
CA GLU A 66 -18.68 -0.68 -17.96
C GLU A 66 -18.66 -1.21 -16.52
N ASN A 67 -18.69 -2.54 -16.37
CA ASN A 67 -18.66 -3.25 -15.08
C ASN A 67 -17.27 -3.14 -14.41
N ILE A 68 -16.98 -1.98 -13.82
CA ILE A 68 -15.68 -1.64 -13.23
C ILE A 68 -15.26 -2.60 -12.09
N TYR A 69 -16.22 -3.26 -11.43
CA TYR A 69 -15.96 -4.31 -10.45
C TYR A 69 -15.17 -5.51 -10.99
N PHE A 70 -15.23 -5.75 -12.30
CA PHE A 70 -14.40 -6.77 -12.96
C PHE A 70 -12.91 -6.56 -12.67
N TYR A 71 -12.43 -5.31 -12.62
CA TYR A 71 -11.01 -5.03 -12.40
C TYR A 71 -10.57 -5.36 -10.97
N GLY A 72 -11.43 -5.17 -9.98
CA GLY A 72 -11.15 -5.61 -8.61
C GLY A 72 -11.08 -7.14 -8.49
N LEU A 73 -12.02 -7.85 -9.13
CA LEU A 73 -11.96 -9.31 -9.22
C LEU A 73 -10.70 -9.77 -9.97
N PHE A 74 -10.34 -9.07 -11.04
CA PHE A 74 -9.15 -9.36 -11.83
C PHE A 74 -7.88 -9.18 -10.99
N GLY A 75 -7.78 -8.15 -10.15
CA GLY A 75 -6.70 -7.96 -9.18
C GLY A 75 -6.53 -9.16 -8.24
N ILE A 76 -7.64 -9.61 -7.64
CA ILE A 76 -7.68 -10.81 -6.78
C ILE A 76 -7.17 -12.04 -7.53
N ILE A 77 -7.67 -12.30 -8.74
CA ILE A 77 -7.29 -13.47 -9.54
C ILE A 77 -5.80 -13.41 -9.92
N VAL A 78 -5.31 -12.26 -10.37
CA VAL A 78 -3.91 -12.09 -10.77
C VAL A 78 -2.99 -12.34 -9.58
N PHE A 79 -3.29 -11.77 -8.42
CA PHE A 79 -2.45 -11.98 -7.23
C PHE A 79 -2.51 -13.40 -6.70
N PHE A 80 -3.67 -14.04 -6.76
CA PHE A 80 -3.79 -15.48 -6.50
C PHE A 80 -2.87 -16.30 -7.41
N LEU A 81 -2.85 -16.01 -8.71
CA LEU A 81 -2.00 -16.72 -9.66
C LEU A 81 -0.51 -16.43 -9.43
N ILE A 82 -0.14 -15.16 -9.17
CA ILE A 82 1.23 -14.78 -8.83
C ILE A 82 1.70 -15.53 -7.59
N GLU A 83 0.90 -15.58 -6.52
CA GLU A 83 1.24 -16.30 -5.31
C GLU A 83 1.50 -17.78 -5.58
N ARG A 84 0.62 -18.43 -6.35
CA ARG A 84 0.78 -19.85 -6.73
C ARG A 84 2.08 -20.09 -7.49
N VAL A 85 2.43 -19.19 -8.41
CA VAL A 85 3.67 -19.26 -9.17
C VAL A 85 4.89 -19.07 -8.26
N VAL A 86 4.85 -18.10 -7.34
CA VAL A 86 5.93 -17.87 -6.36
C VAL A 86 6.13 -19.10 -5.47
N ILE A 87 5.06 -19.70 -4.96
CA ILE A 87 5.13 -20.92 -4.14
C ILE A 87 5.69 -22.10 -4.95
N TRP A 88 5.33 -22.23 -6.23
CA TRP A 88 5.82 -23.30 -7.10
C TRP A 88 7.34 -23.20 -7.26
N PHE A 89 7.86 -22.05 -7.67
CA PHE A 89 9.28 -21.89 -7.97
C PHE A 89 10.18 -22.07 -6.74
N HIS A 90 9.65 -21.88 -5.54
CA HIS A 90 10.42 -21.95 -4.31
C HIS A 90 10.26 -23.24 -3.51
N HIS A 91 9.57 -24.26 -4.03
CA HIS A 91 9.38 -25.55 -3.34
C HIS A 91 10.66 -26.37 -3.12
N HIS A 92 11.75 -26.06 -3.83
CA HIS A 92 13.02 -26.80 -3.75
C HIS A 92 14.10 -26.13 -2.89
N ASP A 93 13.89 -24.88 -2.47
CA ASP A 93 14.76 -24.16 -1.57
C ASP A 93 14.08 -23.97 -0.20
N LYS A 94 14.84 -24.02 0.90
CA LYS A 94 14.30 -23.64 2.21
C LYS A 94 13.96 -22.15 2.17
N ILE A 95 12.71 -21.83 1.84
CA ILE A 95 12.19 -20.46 1.78
C ILE A 95 12.43 -19.80 3.14
N ARG A 96 13.31 -18.80 3.17
CA ARG A 96 13.57 -18.01 4.38
C ARG A 96 12.59 -16.83 4.54
N VAL A 97 11.86 -16.47 3.48
CA VAL A 97 10.94 -15.32 3.45
C VAL A 97 9.60 -15.72 2.83
N LYS A 98 8.49 -15.57 3.55
CA LYS A 98 7.13 -15.92 3.06
C LYS A 98 6.79 -15.20 1.74
N PRO A 99 6.05 -15.84 0.81
CA PRO A 99 5.59 -15.24 -0.45
C PRO A 99 4.89 -13.88 -0.27
N THR A 100 4.10 -13.73 0.80
CA THR A 100 3.41 -12.49 1.19
C THR A 100 4.32 -11.27 1.15
N ALA A 101 5.59 -11.39 1.52
CA ALA A 101 6.53 -10.26 1.46
C ALA A 101 6.69 -9.69 0.05
N TYR A 102 6.72 -10.55 -0.97
CA TYR A 102 6.88 -10.12 -2.35
C TYR A 102 5.56 -9.62 -2.95
N LEU A 103 4.43 -10.21 -2.54
CA LEU A 103 3.11 -9.73 -2.92
C LEU A 103 2.86 -8.33 -2.38
N VAL A 104 3.21 -8.07 -1.12
CA VAL A 104 3.14 -6.74 -0.51
C VAL A 104 3.96 -5.74 -1.32
N LEU A 105 5.24 -6.01 -1.59
CA LEU A 105 6.08 -5.09 -2.40
C LEU A 105 5.51 -4.82 -3.80
N LEU A 106 4.86 -5.81 -4.41
CA LEU A 106 4.27 -5.65 -5.73
C LEU A 106 2.95 -4.87 -5.69
N GLY A 107 2.11 -5.11 -4.68
CA GLY A 107 0.86 -4.38 -4.47
C GLY A 107 1.11 -2.93 -4.08
N ASP A 108 2.01 -2.72 -3.13
CA ASP A 108 2.46 -1.41 -2.69
C ASP A 108 3.09 -0.62 -3.85
N GLY A 109 4.00 -1.21 -4.62
CA GLY A 109 4.59 -0.54 -5.77
C GLY A 109 3.58 -0.17 -6.87
N LEU A 110 2.43 -0.85 -6.94
CA LEU A 110 1.34 -0.44 -7.83
C LEU A 110 0.54 0.72 -7.23
N HIS A 111 0.24 0.68 -5.93
CA HIS A 111 -0.44 1.77 -5.22
C HIS A 111 0.35 3.07 -5.30
N ASN A 112 1.63 3.02 -4.89
CA ASN A 112 2.56 4.13 -4.95
C ASN A 112 2.66 4.72 -6.37
N PHE A 113 2.70 3.88 -7.41
CA PHE A 113 2.66 4.33 -8.80
C PHE A 113 1.39 5.14 -9.13
N PHE A 114 0.21 4.72 -8.66
CA PHE A 114 -1.04 5.46 -8.86
C PHE A 114 -1.09 6.76 -8.06
N ASP A 115 -0.52 6.79 -6.86
CA ASP A 115 -0.39 8.02 -6.08
C ASP A 115 0.50 9.04 -6.80
N GLY A 116 1.59 8.57 -7.41
CA GLY A 116 2.42 9.36 -8.31
C GLY A 116 1.62 9.98 -9.46
N LEU A 117 0.77 9.19 -10.12
CA LEU A 117 -0.11 9.68 -11.19
C LEU A 117 -1.08 10.75 -10.69
N ALA A 118 -1.68 10.55 -9.51
CA ALA A 118 -2.59 11.51 -8.88
C ALA A 118 -1.89 12.84 -8.55
N ILE A 119 -0.66 12.79 -8.00
CA ILE A 119 0.17 13.98 -7.75
C ILE A 119 0.42 14.74 -9.06
N ALA A 120 0.81 14.04 -10.13
CA ALA A 120 1.06 14.68 -11.42
C ALA A 120 -0.21 15.33 -11.99
N ALA A 121 -1.36 14.63 -11.93
CA ALA A 121 -2.65 15.14 -12.37
C ALA A 121 -3.02 16.44 -11.64
N ALA A 122 -2.89 16.44 -10.31
CA ALA A 122 -3.22 17.56 -9.45
C ALA A 122 -2.33 18.79 -9.75
N PHE A 123 -1.01 18.61 -9.88
CA PHE A 123 -0.09 19.71 -10.22
C PHE A 123 -0.29 20.27 -11.63
N ILE A 124 -0.65 19.43 -12.61
CA ILE A 124 -0.99 19.88 -13.96
C ILE A 124 -2.25 20.76 -13.92
N GLY A 125 -3.26 20.38 -13.13
CA GLY A 125 -4.46 21.18 -12.95
C GLY A 125 -4.18 22.52 -12.26
N ASN A 126 -3.55 22.48 -11.08
CA ASN A 126 -3.11 23.67 -10.36
C ASN A 126 -2.04 23.31 -9.30
N PRO A 127 -0.94 24.08 -9.16
CA PRO A 127 0.05 23.87 -8.09
C PRO A 127 -0.50 23.78 -6.67
N GLY A 128 -1.52 24.56 -6.33
CA GLY A 128 -2.17 24.52 -5.02
C GLY A 128 -2.88 23.19 -4.76
N LEU A 129 -3.59 22.67 -5.77
CA LEU A 129 -4.21 21.33 -5.68
C LEU A 129 -3.13 20.26 -5.58
N GLY A 130 -2.07 20.35 -6.38
CA GLY A 130 -0.91 19.46 -6.30
C GLY A 130 -0.30 19.35 -4.90
N LEU A 131 -0.14 20.48 -4.20
CA LEU A 131 0.35 20.51 -2.82
C LEU A 131 -0.61 19.83 -1.85
N VAL A 132 -1.92 20.10 -1.96
CA VAL A 132 -2.94 19.47 -1.10
C VAL A 132 -2.96 17.96 -1.32
N THR A 133 -3.02 17.50 -2.57
CA THR A 133 -2.96 16.08 -2.93
C THR A 133 -1.69 15.40 -2.42
N THR A 134 -0.53 16.07 -2.55
CA THR A 134 0.74 15.53 -2.02
C THR A 134 0.69 15.34 -0.51
N LEU A 135 0.12 16.30 0.22
CA LEU A 135 -0.01 16.21 1.68
C LEU A 135 -1.01 15.14 2.12
N ALA A 136 -2.13 15.00 1.40
CA ALA A 136 -3.12 13.95 1.65
C ALA A 136 -2.50 12.57 1.46
N ILE A 137 -1.85 12.34 0.31
CA ILE A 137 -1.15 11.09 0.01
C ILE A 137 -0.08 10.79 1.06
N SER A 138 0.78 11.78 1.35
CA SER A 138 1.83 11.65 2.37
C SER A 138 1.32 11.17 3.72
N ALA A 139 0.10 11.55 4.09
CA ALA A 139 -0.47 11.24 5.39
C ALA A 139 -1.02 9.82 5.48
N HIS A 140 -1.69 9.32 4.44
CA HIS A 140 -2.14 7.92 4.41
C HIS A 140 -1.00 6.94 4.08
N GLU A 141 0.10 7.43 3.51
CA GLU A 141 1.29 6.64 3.22
C GLU A 141 2.05 6.23 4.49
N ILE A 142 2.06 7.07 5.53
CA ILE A 142 2.75 6.73 6.79
C ILE A 142 2.21 5.43 7.42
N PRO A 143 0.88 5.24 7.62
CA PRO A 143 0.31 3.97 8.06
C PRO A 143 0.64 2.78 7.16
N HIS A 144 0.56 2.96 5.83
CA HIS A 144 0.86 1.91 4.85
C HIS A 144 2.30 1.44 4.91
N GLU A 145 3.24 2.38 4.98
CA GLU A 145 4.67 2.07 4.99
C GLU A 145 5.08 1.38 6.31
N ILE A 146 4.40 1.72 7.41
CA ILE A 146 4.50 1.00 8.68
C ILE A 146 3.93 -0.42 8.53
N ALA A 147 2.78 -0.57 7.88
CA ALA A 147 2.13 -1.85 7.64
C ALA A 147 3.01 -2.78 6.80
N ASP A 148 3.53 -2.29 5.66
CA ASP A 148 4.30 -3.07 4.72
C ASP A 148 5.64 -3.50 5.30
N LEU A 149 6.39 -2.57 5.88
CA LEU A 149 7.64 -2.91 6.56
C LEU A 149 7.44 -3.98 7.64
N SER A 150 6.31 -3.90 8.35
CA SER A 150 5.96 -4.89 9.38
C SER A 150 5.70 -6.27 8.79
N ILE A 151 4.98 -6.34 7.66
CA ILE A 151 4.73 -7.61 6.95
C ILE A 151 6.03 -8.18 6.38
N LEU A 152 6.92 -7.35 5.82
CA LEU A 152 8.22 -7.80 5.30
C LEU A 152 9.07 -8.45 6.39
N ILE A 153 9.16 -7.79 7.55
CA ILE A 153 9.93 -8.30 8.70
C ILE A 153 9.28 -9.56 9.28
N TYR A 154 7.95 -9.56 9.46
CA TYR A 154 7.19 -10.72 9.94
C TYR A 154 7.34 -11.93 9.02
N SER A 155 7.37 -11.68 7.72
CA SER A 155 7.58 -12.71 6.69
C SER A 155 8.98 -13.30 6.69
N GLY A 156 9.91 -12.79 7.51
CA GLY A 156 11.26 -13.33 7.66
C GLY A 156 12.36 -12.49 6.99
N MET A 157 12.02 -11.35 6.39
CA MET A 157 13.01 -10.46 5.79
C MET A 157 13.83 -9.74 6.88
N LYS A 158 15.15 -9.62 6.67
CA LYS A 158 16.00 -8.85 7.59
C LYS A 158 15.64 -7.36 7.48
N THR A 159 15.55 -6.67 8.61
CA THR A 159 15.16 -5.26 8.69
C THR A 159 15.86 -4.31 7.69
N PRO A 160 17.19 -4.36 7.48
CA PRO A 160 17.83 -3.47 6.49
C PRO A 160 17.38 -3.76 5.05
N LYS A 161 17.13 -5.04 4.74
CA LYS A 161 16.65 -5.48 3.43
C LYS A 161 15.18 -5.12 3.24
N ALA A 162 14.38 -5.22 4.31
CA ALA A 162 12.98 -4.81 4.33
C ALA A 162 12.84 -3.31 4.06
N LEU A 163 13.55 -2.47 4.82
CA LEU A 163 13.61 -1.02 4.56
C LEU A 163 14.00 -0.67 3.13
N PHE A 164 15.03 -1.34 2.61
CA PHE A 164 15.53 -1.06 1.27
C PHE A 164 14.45 -1.34 0.21
N TYR A 165 13.80 -2.50 0.27
CA TYR A 165 12.76 -2.81 -0.73
C TYR A 165 11.49 -2.01 -0.56
N ASN A 166 11.11 -1.70 0.68
CA ASN A 166 10.01 -0.80 0.99
C ASN A 166 10.24 0.56 0.32
N PHE A 167 11.43 1.13 0.49
CA PHE A 167 11.81 2.38 -0.18
C PHE A 167 11.86 2.26 -1.72
N VAL A 168 12.35 1.13 -2.25
CA VAL A 168 12.34 0.88 -3.71
C VAL A 168 10.91 0.81 -4.25
N SER A 169 9.99 0.24 -3.47
CA SER A 169 8.55 0.22 -3.78
C SER A 169 7.99 1.65 -3.80
N ALA A 170 8.27 2.45 -2.77
CA ALA A 170 7.86 3.85 -2.69
C ALA A 170 8.39 4.73 -3.83
N LEU A 171 9.56 4.41 -4.41
CA LEU A 171 10.10 5.11 -5.59
C LEU A 171 9.27 4.92 -6.87
N THR A 172 8.36 3.94 -6.89
CA THR A 172 7.41 3.80 -8.01
C THR A 172 6.46 4.99 -8.11
N ALA A 173 6.22 5.74 -7.03
CA ALA A 173 5.48 7.00 -7.06
C ALA A 173 6.16 8.06 -7.93
N LEU A 174 7.49 8.15 -7.89
CA LEU A 174 8.22 9.03 -8.82
C LEU A 174 8.04 8.58 -10.28
N ILE A 175 8.05 7.27 -10.54
CA ILE A 175 7.84 6.72 -11.88
C ILE A 175 6.43 7.07 -12.37
N GLY A 176 5.42 6.86 -11.51
CA GLY A 176 4.03 7.23 -11.77
C GLY A 176 3.88 8.71 -12.05
N ALA A 177 4.50 9.56 -11.25
CA ALA A 177 4.43 11.01 -11.39
C ALA A 177 5.05 11.51 -12.70
N VAL A 178 6.22 11.00 -13.08
CA VAL A 178 6.88 11.37 -14.34
C VAL A 178 6.07 10.87 -15.53
N ILE A 179 5.57 9.63 -15.50
CA ILE A 179 4.74 9.08 -16.58
C ILE A 179 3.42 9.85 -16.68
N GLY A 180 2.79 10.16 -15.55
CA GLY A 180 1.58 10.97 -15.47
C GLY A 180 1.78 12.34 -16.08
N PHE A 181 2.89 13.00 -15.77
CA PHE A 181 3.17 14.33 -16.30
C PHE A 181 3.18 14.37 -17.84
N TYR A 182 3.73 13.35 -18.50
CA TYR A 182 3.81 13.30 -19.97
C TYR A 182 2.62 12.62 -20.65
N TYR A 183 1.93 11.71 -19.96
CA TYR A 183 0.93 10.82 -20.57
C TYR A 183 -0.42 10.83 -19.84
N LEU A 184 -0.72 11.87 -19.05
CA LEU A 184 -1.92 11.96 -18.21
C LEU A 184 -3.21 11.55 -18.93
N ASN A 185 -3.46 12.10 -20.12
CA ASN A 185 -4.68 11.83 -20.90
C ASN A 185 -4.91 10.34 -21.23
N LYS A 186 -3.86 9.52 -21.27
CA LYS A 186 -3.98 8.07 -21.46
C LYS A 186 -4.27 7.35 -20.14
N PHE A 187 -3.62 7.78 -19.06
CA PHE A 187 -3.76 7.17 -17.74
C PHE A 187 -5.05 7.57 -17.04
N GLU A 188 -5.53 8.80 -17.20
CA GLU A 188 -6.80 9.29 -16.62
C GLU A 188 -7.98 8.38 -17.02
N LYS A 189 -8.00 7.89 -18.26
CA LYS A 189 -9.03 6.96 -18.74
C LYS A 189 -8.91 5.56 -18.13
N MET A 190 -7.71 5.16 -17.71
CA MET A 190 -7.44 3.85 -17.12
C MET A 190 -7.45 3.88 -15.59
N LEU A 191 -7.32 5.06 -14.98
CA LEU A 191 -7.17 5.26 -13.55
C LEU A 191 -8.28 4.55 -12.74
N PRO A 192 -9.57 4.62 -13.11
CA PRO A 192 -10.61 3.92 -12.37
C PRO A 192 -10.42 2.39 -12.34
N ALA A 193 -10.07 1.81 -13.50
CA ALA A 193 -9.82 0.38 -13.61
C ALA A 193 -8.58 -0.04 -12.79
N LEU A 194 -7.56 0.81 -12.76
CA LEU A 194 -6.32 0.57 -12.04
C LEU A 194 -6.51 0.69 -10.52
N LEU A 195 -7.26 1.68 -10.04
CA LEU A 195 -7.63 1.82 -8.63
C LEU A 195 -8.47 0.62 -8.15
N MET A 196 -9.47 0.20 -8.94
CA MET A 196 -10.23 -1.03 -8.65
C MET A 196 -9.33 -2.25 -8.59
N PHE A 197 -8.38 -2.38 -9.52
CA PHE A 197 -7.40 -3.47 -9.51
C PHE A 197 -6.58 -3.48 -8.22
N SER A 198 -6.01 -2.34 -7.82
CA SER A 198 -5.24 -2.21 -6.57
C SER A 198 -6.08 -2.50 -5.33
N ALA A 199 -7.34 -2.08 -5.29
CA ALA A 199 -8.24 -2.46 -4.20
C ALA A 199 -8.39 -3.99 -4.09
N GLY A 200 -8.57 -4.68 -5.24
CA GLY A 200 -8.61 -6.13 -5.29
C GLY A 200 -7.34 -6.79 -4.76
N VAL A 201 -6.17 -6.22 -5.07
CA VAL A 201 -4.87 -6.66 -4.57
C VAL A 201 -4.79 -6.58 -3.04
N PHE A 202 -5.12 -5.43 -2.45
CA PHE A 202 -5.07 -5.25 -0.99
C PHE A 202 -6.10 -6.12 -0.26
N ILE A 203 -7.31 -6.28 -0.83
CA ILE A 203 -8.30 -7.23 -0.32
C ILE A 203 -7.73 -8.65 -0.31
N TYR A 204 -7.05 -9.07 -1.39
CA TYR A 204 -6.44 -10.39 -1.49
C TYR A 204 -5.42 -10.59 -0.36
N ILE A 205 -4.40 -9.73 -0.27
CA ILE A 205 -3.32 -9.83 0.72
C ILE A 205 -3.89 -9.87 2.14
N ALA A 206 -4.81 -8.95 2.47
CA ALA A 206 -5.38 -8.87 3.81
C ALA A 206 -6.20 -10.12 4.17
N CYS A 207 -7.00 -10.64 3.23
CA CYS A 207 -7.93 -11.75 3.50
C CYS A 207 -7.28 -13.13 3.41
N THR A 208 -6.28 -13.33 2.56
CA THR A 208 -5.67 -14.67 2.35
C THR A 208 -4.44 -14.90 3.21
N ASP A 209 -3.72 -13.84 3.58
CA ASP A 209 -2.44 -13.98 4.26
C ASP A 209 -2.52 -13.45 5.70
N LEU A 210 -2.93 -12.18 5.87
CA LEU A 210 -2.82 -11.51 7.16
C LEU A 210 -3.89 -11.96 8.16
N ILE A 211 -5.17 -11.83 7.82
CA ILE A 211 -6.29 -12.21 8.71
C ILE A 211 -6.25 -13.70 9.12
N PRO A 212 -5.94 -14.64 8.21
CA PRO A 212 -5.79 -16.04 8.61
C PRO A 212 -4.66 -16.26 9.63
N ASP A 213 -3.52 -15.58 9.49
CA ASP A 213 -2.43 -15.63 10.48
C ASP A 213 -2.89 -15.06 11.83
N LEU A 214 -3.69 -13.98 11.86
CA LEU A 214 -4.27 -13.42 13.09
C LEU A 214 -5.19 -14.41 13.81
N HIS A 215 -6.02 -15.15 13.07
CA HIS A 215 -6.88 -16.19 13.65
C HIS A 215 -6.07 -17.34 14.25
N GLN A 216 -4.95 -17.74 13.63
CA GLN A 216 -4.07 -18.76 14.18
C GLN A 216 -3.41 -18.30 15.48
N ASP A 217 -2.94 -17.06 15.53
CA ASP A 217 -2.32 -16.49 16.72
C ASP A 217 -3.34 -16.30 17.85
N PHE A 218 -4.57 -15.86 17.53
CA PHE A 218 -5.66 -15.79 18.51
C PHE A 218 -5.98 -17.17 19.10
N LYS A 219 -6.03 -18.24 18.28
CA LYS A 219 -6.25 -19.61 18.78
C LYS A 219 -5.16 -20.06 19.75
N LYS A 220 -3.91 -19.64 19.53
CA LYS A 220 -2.77 -20.01 20.38
C LYS A 220 -2.72 -19.19 21.68
N GLU A 221 -2.89 -17.87 21.58
CA GLU A 221 -2.69 -16.95 22.71
C GLU A 221 -3.97 -16.62 23.47
N LYS A 222 -5.14 -16.73 22.83
CA LYS A 222 -6.47 -16.33 23.35
C LYS A 222 -6.53 -14.88 23.82
N LYS A 223 -5.78 -13.97 23.19
CA LYS A 223 -5.73 -12.55 23.53
C LYS A 223 -6.43 -11.71 22.48
N TRP A 224 -7.26 -10.78 22.93
CA TRP A 224 -7.94 -9.79 22.09
C TRP A 224 -7.05 -8.64 21.64
N SER A 225 -5.81 -8.58 22.11
CA SER A 225 -4.90 -7.48 21.83
C SER A 225 -4.61 -7.33 20.33
N THR A 226 -4.55 -8.43 19.57
CA THR A 226 -4.40 -8.37 18.10
C THR A 226 -5.64 -7.82 17.40
N THR A 227 -6.83 -8.20 17.86
CA THR A 227 -8.10 -7.65 17.36
C THR A 227 -8.19 -6.14 17.62
N ILE A 228 -7.80 -5.68 18.80
CA ILE A 228 -7.74 -4.25 19.12
C ILE A 228 -6.77 -3.53 18.18
N THR A 229 -5.59 -4.10 17.95
CA THR A 229 -4.62 -3.49 17.03
C THR A 229 -5.09 -3.46 15.57
N PHE A 230 -5.82 -4.49 15.11
CA PHE A 230 -6.49 -4.49 13.82
C PHE A 230 -7.51 -3.35 13.72
N ILE A 231 -8.39 -3.21 14.72
CA ILE A 231 -9.38 -2.13 14.77
C ILE A 231 -8.71 -0.75 14.81
N LEU A 232 -7.58 -0.61 15.52
CA LEU A 232 -6.81 0.62 15.53
C LEU A 232 -6.26 0.97 14.14
N GLY A 233 -5.77 -0.02 13.38
CA GLY A 233 -5.40 0.17 11.98
C GLY A 233 -6.57 0.69 11.15
N VAL A 234 -7.75 0.06 11.31
CA VAL A 234 -8.96 0.49 10.61
C VAL A 234 -9.34 1.94 10.93
N ILE A 235 -9.45 2.28 12.22
CA ILE A 235 -9.89 3.60 12.68
C ILE A 235 -8.89 4.69 12.29
N LEU A 236 -7.60 4.43 12.47
CA LEU A 236 -6.56 5.42 12.15
C LEU A 236 -6.55 5.73 10.65
N THR A 237 -6.52 4.69 9.80
CA THR A 237 -6.50 4.88 8.34
C THR A 237 -7.79 5.53 7.86
N TYR A 238 -8.94 5.13 8.39
CA TYR A 238 -10.23 5.74 8.06
C TYR A 238 -10.22 7.24 8.38
N PHE A 239 -9.75 7.61 9.57
CA PHE A 239 -9.68 9.00 9.99
C PHE A 239 -8.73 9.81 9.11
N LEU A 240 -7.58 9.25 8.74
CA LEU A 240 -6.59 9.93 7.89
C LEU A 240 -7.15 10.19 6.48
N ILE A 241 -7.72 9.17 5.83
CA ILE A 241 -8.35 9.29 4.50
C ILE A 241 -9.45 10.36 4.55
N THR A 242 -10.43 10.19 5.43
CA THR A 242 -11.63 11.06 5.48
C THR A 242 -11.37 12.48 5.97
N SER A 243 -10.27 12.73 6.68
CA SER A 243 -9.94 14.09 7.15
C SER A 243 -9.10 14.88 6.15
N LEU A 244 -8.54 14.23 5.13
CA LEU A 244 -7.53 14.82 4.24
C LEU A 244 -7.93 14.84 2.76
N GLU A 245 -8.93 14.04 2.35
CA GLU A 245 -9.46 13.99 0.98
C GLU A 245 -10.71 14.87 0.78
N HIS A 246 -10.80 16.00 1.50
CA HIS A 246 -11.87 17.00 1.34
C HIS A 246 -11.34 18.39 0.98
#